data_AF-A0A5N5M2C1-F1
#
_entry.id   AF-A0A5N5M2C1-F1
#
_cell.length_a   1.000
_cell.length_b   1.000
_cell.length_c   1.000
_cell.angle_alpha   90.00
_cell.angle_beta   90.00
_cell.angle_gamma   90.00
#
_symmetry.space_group_name_H-M   'P 1'
#
loop_
_entity.id
_entity.type
_entity.pdbx_description
1 polymer ?
#
loop_
_entity_poly.entity_id
_entity_poly.type
_entity_poly.pdbx_seq_one_letter_code
_entity_poly.pdbx_strand_id
1 'polypeptide(L)'
;MLENLPDTFKKRVSKNTFFVLVRVVDELCVVELTEDILRQLMDLVFRLVCNGELSLARVLRKNILDKVEQKRMLQHTHILQPLAARGVSARPGTLHDFRSHEIADQLTLLDAELFYKIEIPEVLLWAKEQNEEKSPNLTQFTEHFNNMSYWVRSIIIQQEKAQDREKLLLKFIKIMKHLRKLNNFNSYLAILSALDSAPIRRLEWQKQTSEGLEEYCTLIDSSSSFRAYRAALADVEPPCIPYLGLILQDLTFVHLGNPDLIDGKVNFSKRWQQFNILDSMRRFQQVHYELKRNDDIVAFFNDFSDHLAEEALWELSLKIKPRNITRRRTERDEKT
;
A
#
# COMPACT_ATOMS: atom_id res chain seq x y z
N MET A 1 15.10 42.30 16.51
CA MET A 1 15.79 42.30 15.20
C MET A 1 14.86 42.51 13.99
N LEU A 2 13.51 42.63 14.15
CA LEU A 2 12.56 42.81 13.04
C LEU A 2 12.00 44.24 12.88
N GLU A 3 12.23 45.14 13.84
CA GLU A 3 11.57 46.45 13.87
C GLU A 3 12.10 47.44 12.80
N ASN A 4 13.38 47.35 12.41
CA ASN A 4 14.04 48.30 11.50
C ASN A 4 14.05 47.90 10.01
N LEU A 5 13.22 46.95 9.59
CA LEU A 5 13.15 46.54 8.18
C LEU A 5 12.25 47.49 7.37
N PRO A 6 12.60 47.83 6.11
CA PRO A 6 11.75 48.65 5.23
C PRO A 6 10.35 48.06 5.09
N ASP A 7 9.31 48.91 5.04
CA ASP A 7 7.90 48.46 4.91
C ASP A 7 7.66 47.56 3.68
N THR A 8 8.42 47.78 2.61
CA THR A 8 8.41 46.93 1.41
C THR A 8 8.91 45.51 1.69
N PHE A 9 9.93 45.37 2.54
CA PHE A 9 10.44 44.06 2.97
C PHE A 9 9.44 43.33 3.86
N LYS A 10 8.84 44.02 4.83
CA LYS A 10 7.80 43.45 5.72
C LYS A 10 6.59 42.97 4.92
N LYS A 11 6.10 43.76 3.95
CA LYS A 11 5.02 43.36 3.03
C LYS A 11 5.38 42.14 2.19
N ARG A 12 6.60 42.07 1.65
CA ARG A 12 7.07 40.91 0.88
C ARG A 12 7.13 39.64 1.73
N VAL A 13 7.68 39.72 2.94
CA VAL A 13 7.76 38.58 3.86
C VAL A 13 6.35 38.11 4.25
N SER A 14 5.46 39.03 4.63
CA SER A 14 4.07 38.70 4.96
C SER A 14 3.36 37.96 3.81
N LYS A 15 3.50 38.45 2.57
CA LYS A 15 2.93 37.82 1.39
C LYS A 15 3.50 36.42 1.15
N ASN A 16 4.82 36.25 1.29
CA ASN A 16 5.46 34.94 1.17
C ASN A 16 4.97 33.95 2.24
N THR A 17 4.89 34.38 3.50
CA THR A 17 4.37 33.57 4.61
C THR A 17 2.93 33.14 4.35
N PHE A 18 2.10 34.05 3.83
CA PHE A 18 0.73 33.72 3.45
C PHE A 18 0.67 32.62 2.38
N PHE A 19 1.51 32.68 1.34
CA PHE A 19 1.52 31.63 0.32
C PHE A 19 2.12 30.31 0.81
N VAL A 20 3.02 30.33 1.79
CA VAL A 20 3.43 29.10 2.49
C VAL A 20 2.23 28.50 3.21
N LEU A 21 1.44 29.30 3.93
CA LEU A 21 0.22 28.81 4.59
C LEU A 21 -0.79 28.24 3.58
N VAL A 22 -1.01 28.91 2.45
CA VAL A 22 -1.92 28.39 1.40
C VAL A 22 -1.45 27.03 0.91
N ARG A 23 -0.15 26.83 0.69
CA ARG A 23 0.41 25.52 0.32
C ARG A 23 0.23 24.48 1.41
N VAL A 24 0.42 24.86 2.68
CA VAL A 24 0.15 23.96 3.81
C VAL A 24 -1.31 23.50 3.79
N VAL A 25 -2.27 24.42 3.62
CA VAL A 25 -3.70 24.06 3.53
C VAL A 25 -3.98 23.17 2.32
N ASP A 26 -3.33 23.43 1.18
CA ASP A 26 -3.43 22.62 -0.03
C ASP A 26 -2.89 21.19 0.15
N GLU A 27 -1.94 21.00 1.04
CA GLU A 27 -1.35 19.70 1.36
C GLU A 27 -1.94 19.06 2.63
N LEU A 28 -2.83 19.73 3.37
CA LEU A 28 -3.53 19.13 4.50
C LEU A 28 -4.32 17.92 4.01
N CYS A 29 -4.08 16.77 4.64
CA CYS A 29 -4.91 15.59 4.43
C CYS A 29 -6.23 15.73 5.19
N VAL A 30 -7.17 14.85 4.87
CA VAL A 30 -8.51 14.81 5.49
C VAL A 30 -8.45 14.69 7.03
N VAL A 31 -7.47 13.94 7.53
CA VAL A 31 -7.31 13.63 8.95
C VAL A 31 -6.72 14.82 9.71
N GLU A 32 -5.84 15.59 9.07
CA GLU A 32 -5.24 16.80 9.65
C GLU A 32 -6.19 17.99 9.64
N LEU A 33 -7.20 18.01 8.75
CA LEU A 33 -8.22 19.07 8.68
C LEU A 33 -9.23 18.95 9.83
N THR A 34 -8.79 19.24 11.05
CA THR A 34 -9.63 19.24 12.26
C THR A 34 -10.53 20.47 12.33
N GLU A 35 -11.60 20.38 13.14
CA GLU A 35 -12.51 21.53 13.39
C GLU A 35 -11.76 22.75 13.95
N ASP A 36 -10.74 22.54 14.78
CA ASP A 36 -9.96 23.63 15.35
C ASP A 36 -9.03 24.29 14.33
N ILE A 37 -8.42 23.51 13.43
CA ILE A 37 -7.65 24.06 12.29
C ILE A 37 -8.59 24.83 11.36
N LEU A 38 -9.76 24.28 11.04
CA LEU A 38 -10.78 24.97 10.23
C LEU A 38 -11.21 26.30 10.84
N ARG A 39 -11.48 26.33 12.15
CA ARG A 39 -11.83 27.57 12.86
C ARG A 39 -10.71 28.61 12.76
N GLN A 40 -9.46 28.21 12.99
CA GLN A 40 -8.31 29.12 12.89
C GLN A 40 -8.11 29.66 11.48
N LEU A 41 -8.26 28.80 10.47
CA LEU A 41 -8.15 29.20 9.06
C LEU A 41 -9.28 30.15 8.65
N MET A 42 -10.52 29.88 9.09
CA MET A 42 -11.67 30.75 8.82
C MET A 42 -11.60 32.09 9.56
N ASP A 43 -11.08 32.10 10.79
CA ASP A 43 -10.78 33.34 11.52
C ASP A 43 -9.73 34.18 10.78
N LEU A 44 -8.70 33.55 10.23
CA LEU A 44 -7.72 34.27 9.38
C LEU A 44 -8.37 34.84 8.12
N VAL A 45 -9.24 34.07 7.44
CA VAL A 45 -10.02 34.58 6.30
C VAL A 45 -10.85 35.80 6.72
N PHE A 46 -11.54 35.74 7.86
CA PHE A 46 -12.33 36.86 8.38
C PHE A 46 -11.46 38.09 8.63
N ARG A 47 -10.31 37.93 9.30
CA ARG A 47 -9.35 39.03 9.54
C ARG A 47 -8.84 39.64 8.23
N LEU A 48 -8.56 38.83 7.21
CA LEU A 48 -8.15 39.33 5.89
C LEU A 48 -9.26 40.16 5.23
N VAL A 49 -10.53 39.74 5.36
CA VAL A 49 -11.69 40.51 4.86
C VAL A 49 -11.83 41.83 5.61
N CYS A 50 -11.76 41.83 6.95
CA CYS A 50 -11.83 43.05 7.75
C CYS A 50 -10.72 44.05 7.41
N ASN A 51 -9.54 43.55 7.03
CA ASN A 51 -8.40 44.39 6.63
C ASN A 51 -8.41 44.79 5.14
N GLY A 52 -9.43 44.40 4.36
CA GLY A 52 -9.54 44.74 2.94
C GLY A 52 -8.67 43.90 1.99
N GLU A 53 -8.00 42.85 2.48
CA GLU A 53 -7.14 41.94 1.70
C GLU A 53 -7.96 40.87 0.97
N LEU A 54 -8.95 41.31 0.18
CA LEU A 54 -9.98 40.45 -0.41
C LEU A 54 -9.42 39.38 -1.36
N SER A 55 -8.33 39.69 -2.05
CA SER A 55 -7.68 38.73 -2.97
C SER A 55 -7.07 37.54 -2.22
N LEU A 56 -6.39 37.79 -1.11
CA LEU A 56 -5.79 36.77 -0.25
C LEU A 56 -6.89 35.97 0.46
N ALA A 57 -7.88 36.66 1.02
CA ALA A 57 -9.04 36.02 1.66
C ALA A 57 -9.74 35.03 0.71
N ARG A 58 -9.95 35.43 -0.56
CA ARG A 58 -10.57 34.58 -1.57
C ARG A 58 -9.75 33.33 -1.88
N VAL A 59 -8.44 33.46 -2.03
CA VAL A 59 -7.54 32.33 -2.33
C VAL A 59 -7.55 31.31 -1.19
N LEU A 60 -7.37 31.77 0.05
CA LEU A 60 -7.37 30.88 1.21
C LEU A 60 -8.74 30.23 1.43
N ARG A 61 -9.84 31.01 1.36
CA ARG A 61 -11.21 30.47 1.50
C ARG A 61 -11.52 29.41 0.45
N LYS A 62 -11.14 29.63 -0.81
CA LYS A 62 -11.34 28.64 -1.86
C LYS A 62 -10.64 27.33 -1.53
N ASN A 63 -9.35 27.40 -1.17
CA ASN A 63 -8.55 26.23 -0.83
C ASN A 63 -9.17 25.42 0.34
N ILE A 64 -9.60 26.12 1.40
CA ILE A 64 -10.30 25.49 2.54
C ILE A 64 -11.56 24.77 2.09
N LEU A 65 -12.40 25.40 1.26
CA LEU A 65 -13.65 24.80 0.80
C LEU A 65 -13.41 23.57 -0.06
N ASP A 66 -12.45 23.64 -0.98
CA ASP A 66 -12.07 22.51 -1.83
C ASP A 66 -11.63 21.31 -0.94
N LYS A 67 -10.88 21.57 0.14
CA LYS A 67 -10.46 20.53 1.12
C LYS A 67 -11.61 19.97 1.95
N VAL A 68 -12.54 20.81 2.41
CA VAL A 68 -13.73 20.37 3.14
C VAL A 68 -14.63 19.51 2.25
N GLU A 69 -14.75 19.86 0.97
CA GLU A 69 -15.51 19.07 0.00
C GLU A 69 -14.87 17.71 -0.26
N GLN A 70 -13.55 17.65 -0.46
CA GLN A 70 -12.80 16.38 -0.56
C GLN A 70 -13.03 15.49 0.66
N LYS A 71 -12.92 16.04 1.87
CA LYS A 71 -13.20 15.33 3.14
C LYS A 71 -14.62 14.76 3.17
N ARG A 72 -15.62 15.55 2.77
CA ARG A 72 -17.02 15.08 2.71
C ARG A 72 -17.22 13.95 1.71
N MET A 73 -16.62 14.04 0.52
CA MET A 73 -16.75 13.00 -0.51
C MET A 73 -16.14 11.66 -0.05
N LEU A 74 -14.98 11.69 0.60
CA LEU A 74 -14.34 10.49 1.15
C LEU A 74 -15.20 9.86 2.25
N GLN A 75 -15.74 10.66 3.19
CA GLN A 75 -16.66 10.16 4.21
C GLN A 75 -17.92 9.53 3.60
N HIS A 76 -18.48 10.13 2.53
CA HIS A 76 -19.67 9.59 1.87
C HIS A 76 -19.40 8.26 1.15
N THR A 77 -18.21 8.11 0.56
CA THR A 77 -17.79 6.88 -0.13
C THR A 77 -17.64 5.70 0.84
N HIS A 78 -17.13 5.94 2.05
CA HIS A 78 -17.05 4.91 3.09
C HIS A 78 -18.43 4.49 3.64
N ILE A 79 -19.44 5.35 3.57
CA ILE A 79 -20.80 5.06 4.08
C ILE A 79 -21.66 4.33 3.02
N LEU A 80 -21.37 4.54 1.73
CA LEU A 80 -22.10 3.95 0.61
C LEU A 80 -21.19 3.01 -0.20
N GLN A 81 -20.75 1.91 0.40
CA GLN A 81 -20.59 0.67 -0.37
C GLN A 81 -21.92 -0.09 -0.26
N PRO A 82 -22.90 0.17 -1.15
CA PRO A 82 -24.13 -0.61 -1.12
C PRO A 82 -23.76 -2.09 -1.26
N LEU A 83 -24.41 -2.95 -0.47
CA LEU A 83 -24.28 -4.41 -0.59
C LEU A 83 -24.49 -4.90 -2.03
N ALA A 84 -25.23 -4.14 -2.85
CA ALA A 84 -25.42 -4.40 -4.28
C ALA A 84 -24.18 -4.17 -5.16
N ALA A 85 -23.17 -3.41 -4.71
CA ALA A 85 -21.89 -3.25 -5.40
C ALA A 85 -20.96 -4.46 -5.19
N ARG A 86 -21.19 -5.25 -4.14
CA ARG A 86 -20.62 -6.59 -3.99
C ARG A 86 -21.40 -7.53 -4.90
N GLY A 87 -21.10 -7.46 -6.19
CA GLY A 87 -21.74 -8.32 -7.18
C GLY A 87 -21.62 -9.78 -6.74
N VAL A 88 -22.75 -10.45 -6.54
CA VAL A 88 -22.77 -11.92 -6.50
C VAL A 88 -22.61 -12.37 -7.94
N SER A 89 -21.39 -12.27 -8.46
CA SER A 89 -21.06 -12.75 -9.80
C SER A 89 -20.72 -14.23 -9.67
N ALA A 90 -21.47 -15.08 -10.36
CA ALA A 90 -20.99 -16.43 -10.64
C ALA A 90 -19.64 -16.27 -11.36
N ARG A 91 -18.52 -16.69 -10.74
CA ARG A 91 -17.16 -16.48 -11.25
C ARG A 91 -17.13 -16.65 -12.77
N PRO A 92 -16.94 -15.59 -13.56
CA PRO A 92 -16.85 -15.71 -15.00
C PRO A 92 -15.48 -16.34 -15.32
N GLY A 93 -15.43 -17.66 -15.27
CA GLY A 93 -14.24 -18.46 -15.59
C GLY A 93 -13.27 -18.74 -14.43
N THR A 94 -12.16 -19.31 -14.82
CA THR A 94 -11.03 -19.78 -14.01
C THR A 94 -9.78 -18.96 -14.35
N LEU A 95 -8.77 -19.02 -13.47
CA LEU A 95 -7.49 -18.31 -13.71
C LEU A 95 -6.83 -18.68 -15.06
N HIS A 96 -7.13 -19.87 -15.58
CA HIS A 96 -6.56 -20.35 -16.84
C HIS A 96 -7.26 -19.79 -18.09
N ASP A 97 -8.45 -19.21 -17.96
CA ASP A 97 -9.21 -18.66 -19.09
C ASP A 97 -8.65 -17.33 -19.58
N PHE A 98 -7.87 -16.62 -18.74
CA PHE A 98 -7.26 -15.34 -19.07
C PHE A 98 -5.75 -15.46 -19.31
N ARG A 99 -5.16 -14.61 -20.15
CA ARG A 99 -3.70 -14.63 -20.36
C ARG A 99 -2.99 -13.99 -19.18
N SER A 100 -1.75 -14.44 -18.91
CA SER A 100 -1.01 -14.01 -17.71
C SER A 100 -0.65 -12.51 -17.71
N HIS A 101 -0.45 -11.90 -18.89
CA HIS A 101 -0.22 -10.46 -18.98
C HIS A 101 -1.49 -9.66 -18.73
N GLU A 102 -2.65 -10.12 -19.22
CA GLU A 102 -3.94 -9.43 -19.01
C GLU A 102 -4.29 -9.42 -17.51
N ILE A 103 -4.07 -10.54 -16.81
CA ILE A 103 -4.20 -10.61 -15.36
C ILE A 103 -3.26 -9.61 -14.68
N ALA A 104 -1.98 -9.58 -15.07
CA ALA A 104 -1.00 -8.66 -14.48
C ALA A 104 -1.35 -7.18 -14.72
N ASP A 105 -1.89 -6.85 -15.90
CA ASP A 105 -2.35 -5.50 -16.22
C ASP A 105 -3.51 -5.10 -15.30
N GLN A 106 -4.49 -5.99 -15.09
CA GLN A 106 -5.64 -5.68 -14.21
C GLN A 106 -5.26 -5.62 -12.73
N LEU A 107 -4.37 -6.51 -12.25
CA LEU A 107 -3.80 -6.40 -10.90
C LEU A 107 -3.09 -5.05 -10.70
N THR A 108 -2.34 -4.61 -11.72
CA THR A 108 -1.64 -3.33 -11.69
C THR A 108 -2.60 -2.15 -11.69
N LEU A 109 -3.69 -2.20 -12.46
CA LEU A 109 -4.73 -1.17 -12.43
C LEU A 109 -5.37 -1.04 -11.03
N LEU A 110 -5.75 -2.16 -10.42
CA LEU A 110 -6.38 -2.15 -9.09
C LEU A 110 -5.42 -1.63 -8.01
N ASP A 111 -4.17 -2.10 -8.00
CA ASP A 111 -3.14 -1.58 -7.09
C ASP A 111 -2.91 -0.08 -7.31
N ALA A 112 -2.84 0.38 -8.58
CA ALA A 112 -2.57 1.76 -8.92
C ALA A 112 -3.70 2.69 -8.43
N GLU A 113 -4.95 2.31 -8.64
CA GLU A 113 -6.13 3.05 -8.16
C GLU A 113 -6.11 3.30 -6.64
N LEU A 114 -5.61 2.34 -5.87
CA LEU A 114 -5.45 2.47 -4.42
C LEU A 114 -4.20 3.28 -4.07
N PHE A 115 -3.06 2.99 -4.70
CA PHE A 115 -1.78 3.65 -4.43
C PHE A 115 -1.84 5.17 -4.66
N TYR A 116 -2.54 5.62 -5.70
CA TYR A 116 -2.66 7.06 -6.02
C TYR A 116 -3.53 7.84 -5.02
N LYS A 117 -4.34 7.15 -4.21
CA LYS A 117 -5.15 7.79 -3.16
C LYS A 117 -4.38 8.01 -1.86
N ILE A 118 -3.26 7.31 -1.65
CA ILE A 118 -2.51 7.38 -0.40
C ILE A 118 -1.84 8.73 -0.26
N GLU A 119 -2.21 9.48 0.78
CA GLU A 119 -1.59 10.77 1.08
C GLU A 119 -0.37 10.60 2.00
N ILE A 120 0.66 11.42 1.80
CA ILE A 120 1.91 11.37 2.58
C ILE A 120 1.67 11.51 4.11
N PRO A 121 0.75 12.36 4.60
CA PRO A 121 0.46 12.43 6.02
C PRO A 121 -0.05 11.11 6.61
N GLU A 122 -0.84 10.31 5.88
CA GLU A 122 -1.29 8.98 6.33
C GLU A 122 -0.09 8.07 6.60
N VAL A 123 0.87 8.05 5.67
CA VAL A 123 2.10 7.24 5.78
C VAL A 123 2.95 7.69 6.97
N LEU A 124 3.08 9.01 7.19
CA LEU A 124 3.82 9.57 8.32
C LEU A 124 3.12 9.31 9.67
N LEU A 125 1.79 9.35 9.72
CA LEU A 125 0.99 9.04 10.91
C LEU A 125 1.06 7.55 11.24
N TRP A 126 0.95 6.68 10.23
CA TRP A 126 1.09 5.23 10.40
C TRP A 126 2.42 4.84 11.04
N ALA A 127 3.53 5.43 10.59
CA ALA A 127 4.86 5.18 11.15
C ALA A 127 4.99 5.57 12.64
N LYS A 128 4.07 6.37 13.17
CA LYS A 128 4.04 6.80 14.58
C LYS A 128 3.03 6.00 15.41
N GLU A 129 1.83 5.82 14.88
CA GLU A 129 0.67 5.39 15.65
C GLU A 129 0.04 4.08 15.18
N GLN A 130 0.37 3.62 13.97
CA GLN A 130 -0.25 2.44 13.32
C GLN A 130 -1.78 2.45 13.43
N ASN A 131 -2.38 3.62 13.22
CA ASN A 131 -3.80 3.85 13.38
C ASN A 131 -4.50 3.83 12.02
N GLU A 132 -5.43 2.89 11.86
CA GLU A 132 -6.19 2.66 10.62
C GLU A 132 -7.16 3.80 10.30
N GLU A 133 -7.86 4.35 11.30
CA GLU A 133 -8.79 5.46 11.11
C GLU A 133 -8.10 6.73 10.62
N LYS A 134 -6.84 6.93 11.03
CA LYS A 134 -6.00 8.06 10.61
C LYS A 134 -5.24 7.81 9.31
N SER A 135 -5.29 6.59 8.77
CA SER A 135 -4.55 6.20 7.56
C SER A 135 -5.43 5.36 6.61
N PRO A 136 -6.67 5.78 6.30
CA PRO A 136 -7.66 4.93 5.66
C PRO A 136 -7.27 4.42 4.26
N ASN A 137 -6.64 5.24 3.43
CA ASN A 137 -6.22 4.82 2.09
C ASN A 137 -5.03 3.87 2.16
N LEU A 138 -4.10 4.13 3.09
CA LEU A 138 -2.99 3.22 3.35
C LEU A 138 -3.49 1.87 3.86
N THR A 139 -4.44 1.86 4.79
CA THR A 139 -5.06 0.63 5.30
C THR A 139 -5.77 -0.13 4.19
N GLN A 140 -6.56 0.55 3.36
CA GLN A 140 -7.21 -0.09 2.21
C GLN A 140 -6.20 -0.73 1.25
N PHE A 141 -5.07 -0.07 0.98
CA PHE A 141 -4.01 -0.59 0.14
C PHE A 141 -3.33 -1.83 0.73
N THR A 142 -3.05 -1.84 2.03
CA THR A 142 -2.42 -3.00 2.71
C THR A 142 -3.39 -4.16 2.87
N GLU A 143 -4.67 -3.90 3.13
CA GLU A 143 -5.73 -4.92 3.13
C GLU A 143 -5.88 -5.56 1.75
N HIS A 144 -5.87 -4.76 0.68
CA HIS A 144 -5.92 -5.27 -0.70
C HIS A 144 -4.75 -6.23 -0.99
N PHE A 145 -3.53 -5.86 -0.60
CA PHE A 145 -2.35 -6.72 -0.70
C PHE A 145 -2.56 -8.05 0.03
N ASN A 146 -3.07 -8.01 1.26
CA ASN A 146 -3.30 -9.20 2.09
C ASN A 146 -4.38 -10.10 1.47
N ASN A 147 -5.52 -9.54 1.09
CA ASN A 147 -6.64 -10.27 0.48
C ASN A 147 -6.20 -10.96 -0.80
N MET A 148 -5.43 -10.27 -1.66
CA MET A 148 -4.84 -10.86 -2.86
C MET A 148 -3.93 -12.05 -2.51
N SER A 149 -3.04 -11.92 -1.52
CA SER A 149 -2.18 -13.01 -1.07
C SER A 149 -2.99 -14.22 -0.59
N TYR A 150 -4.00 -14.00 0.26
CA TYR A 150 -4.89 -15.07 0.74
C TYR A 150 -5.69 -15.72 -0.39
N TRP A 151 -6.16 -14.94 -1.35
CA TRP A 151 -6.89 -15.43 -2.52
C TRP A 151 -6.02 -16.36 -3.39
N VAL A 152 -4.76 -15.98 -3.64
CA VAL A 152 -3.79 -16.84 -4.35
C VAL A 152 -3.58 -18.16 -3.60
N ARG A 153 -3.35 -18.12 -2.28
CA ARG A 153 -3.20 -19.33 -1.45
C ARG A 153 -4.43 -20.23 -1.55
N SER A 154 -5.62 -19.62 -1.46
CA SER A 154 -6.90 -20.32 -1.47
C SER A 154 -7.15 -21.04 -2.78
N ILE A 155 -6.95 -20.36 -3.91
CA ILE A 155 -7.14 -20.95 -5.24
C ILE A 155 -6.25 -22.16 -5.46
N ILE A 156 -4.98 -22.10 -5.01
CA ILE A 156 -4.04 -23.21 -5.14
C ILE A 156 -4.46 -24.36 -4.21
N ILE A 157 -4.67 -24.08 -2.92
CA ILE A 157 -4.86 -25.15 -1.94
C ILE A 157 -6.20 -25.89 -2.06
N GLN A 158 -7.20 -25.23 -2.64
CA GLN A 158 -8.51 -25.82 -2.90
C GLN A 158 -8.48 -26.85 -4.03
N GLN A 159 -7.41 -26.93 -4.84
CA GLN A 159 -7.33 -27.97 -5.87
C GLN A 159 -6.96 -29.32 -5.25
N GLU A 160 -7.80 -30.32 -5.50
CA GLU A 160 -7.60 -31.68 -4.98
C GLU A 160 -6.37 -32.36 -5.61
N LYS A 161 -6.19 -32.20 -6.93
CA LYS A 161 -5.13 -32.87 -7.69
C LYS A 161 -3.83 -32.06 -7.65
N ALA A 162 -2.72 -32.76 -7.37
CA ALA A 162 -1.38 -32.15 -7.36
C ALA A 162 -1.02 -31.48 -8.70
N GLN A 163 -1.39 -32.10 -9.81
CA GLN A 163 -1.12 -31.56 -11.15
C GLN A 163 -1.85 -30.23 -11.41
N ASP A 164 -3.03 -30.02 -10.84
CA ASP A 164 -3.77 -28.78 -11.04
C ASP A 164 -3.23 -27.66 -10.14
N ARG A 165 -2.78 -27.99 -8.92
CA ARG A 165 -1.98 -27.08 -8.08
C ARG A 165 -0.71 -26.61 -8.80
N GLU A 166 0.01 -27.54 -9.41
CA GLU A 166 1.24 -27.26 -10.17
C GLU A 166 0.99 -26.26 -11.30
N LYS A 167 -0.08 -26.47 -12.09
CA LYS A 167 -0.47 -25.57 -13.20
C LYS A 167 -0.78 -24.16 -12.72
N LEU A 168 -1.47 -24.02 -11.58
CA LEU A 168 -1.78 -22.72 -10.99
C LEU A 168 -0.52 -22.02 -10.48
N LEU A 169 0.38 -22.73 -9.80
CA LEU A 169 1.63 -22.17 -9.32
C LEU A 169 2.47 -21.64 -10.51
N LEU A 170 2.63 -22.44 -11.57
CA LEU A 170 3.30 -22.01 -12.81
C LEU A 170 2.60 -20.82 -13.48
N LYS A 171 1.27 -20.76 -13.42
CA LYS A 171 0.49 -19.62 -13.93
C LYS A 171 0.79 -18.34 -13.15
N PHE A 172 0.89 -18.40 -11.83
CA PHE A 172 1.26 -17.27 -10.98
C PHE A 172 2.70 -16.83 -11.18
N ILE A 173 3.66 -17.75 -11.35
CA ILE A 173 5.04 -17.39 -11.73
C ILE A 173 5.06 -16.59 -13.04
N LYS A 174 4.27 -17.00 -14.04
CA LYS A 174 4.14 -16.23 -15.30
C LYS A 174 3.52 -14.85 -15.08
N ILE A 175 2.52 -14.72 -14.21
CA ILE A 175 1.91 -13.42 -13.86
C ILE A 175 2.95 -12.53 -13.18
N MET A 176 3.71 -13.04 -12.21
CA MET A 176 4.80 -12.31 -11.53
C MET A 176 5.84 -11.78 -12.52
N LYS A 177 6.20 -12.55 -13.54
CA LYS A 177 7.10 -12.08 -14.62
C LYS A 177 6.57 -10.86 -15.35
N HIS A 178 5.25 -10.77 -15.56
CA HIS A 178 4.62 -9.61 -16.18
C HIS A 178 4.53 -8.43 -15.20
N LEU A 179 4.18 -8.66 -13.93
CA LEU A 179 4.17 -7.63 -12.89
C LEU A 179 5.56 -6.98 -12.72
N ARG A 180 6.63 -7.77 -12.79
CA ARG A 180 8.02 -7.26 -12.75
C ARG A 180 8.32 -6.33 -13.93
N LYS A 181 7.77 -6.60 -15.13
CA LYS A 181 7.93 -5.71 -16.31
C LYS A 181 7.09 -4.44 -16.20
N LEU A 182 5.96 -4.50 -15.50
CA LEU A 182 5.11 -3.36 -15.21
C LEU A 182 5.60 -2.53 -14.02
N ASN A 183 6.72 -2.91 -13.39
CA ASN A 183 7.20 -2.30 -12.14
C ASN A 183 6.14 -2.29 -11.02
N ASN A 184 5.22 -3.25 -11.03
CA ASN A 184 4.27 -3.44 -9.93
C ASN A 184 4.90 -4.40 -8.91
N PHE A 185 5.64 -3.85 -7.96
CA PHE A 185 6.27 -4.62 -6.91
C PHE A 185 5.30 -5.03 -5.81
N ASN A 186 4.17 -4.31 -5.67
CA ASN A 186 3.14 -4.62 -4.68
C ASN A 186 2.48 -5.97 -4.96
N SER A 187 1.77 -6.12 -6.08
CA SER A 187 1.17 -7.40 -6.49
C SER A 187 2.21 -8.51 -6.65
N TYR A 188 3.40 -8.17 -7.17
CA TYR A 188 4.48 -9.15 -7.31
C TYR A 188 4.80 -9.80 -5.97
N LEU A 189 4.90 -8.99 -4.91
CA LEU A 189 5.16 -9.47 -3.56
C LEU A 189 3.95 -10.12 -2.89
N ALA A 190 2.74 -9.66 -3.18
CA ALA A 190 1.52 -10.30 -2.70
C ALA A 190 1.47 -11.75 -3.18
N ILE A 191 1.72 -11.98 -4.48
CA ILE A 191 1.78 -13.32 -5.06
C ILE A 191 2.98 -14.10 -4.52
N LEU A 192 4.19 -13.52 -4.48
CA LEU A 192 5.37 -14.21 -3.97
C LEU A 192 5.17 -14.68 -2.53
N SER A 193 4.65 -13.82 -1.65
CA SER A 193 4.35 -14.16 -0.25
C SER A 193 3.29 -15.25 -0.12
N ALA A 194 2.37 -15.36 -1.08
CA ALA A 194 1.40 -16.45 -1.13
C ALA A 194 2.07 -17.78 -1.51
N LEU A 195 2.91 -17.76 -2.55
CA LEU A 195 3.61 -18.96 -3.05
C LEU A 195 4.65 -19.48 -2.03
N ASP A 196 5.27 -18.56 -1.28
CA ASP A 196 6.22 -18.88 -0.20
C ASP A 196 5.55 -18.99 1.18
N SER A 197 4.22 -19.04 1.24
CA SER A 197 3.52 -19.22 2.53
C SER A 197 3.70 -20.66 3.06
N ALA A 198 3.68 -20.82 4.39
CA ALA A 198 3.81 -22.13 5.03
C ALA A 198 2.86 -23.23 4.50
N PRO A 199 1.55 -22.98 4.27
CA PRO A 199 0.65 -24.00 3.73
C PRO A 199 0.97 -24.42 2.29
N ILE A 200 1.60 -23.57 1.48
CA ILE A 200 1.96 -23.85 0.08
C ILE A 200 3.36 -24.46 -0.02
N ARG A 201 4.36 -23.85 0.62
CA ARG A 201 5.77 -24.27 0.57
C ARG A 201 5.99 -25.72 1.03
N ARG A 202 5.17 -26.22 1.95
CA ARG A 202 5.31 -27.59 2.49
C ARG A 202 4.87 -28.70 1.53
N LEU A 203 4.07 -28.37 0.52
CA LEU A 203 3.62 -29.32 -0.50
C LEU A 203 4.80 -29.76 -1.38
N GLU A 204 4.58 -30.81 -2.17
CA GLU A 204 5.61 -31.33 -3.09
C GLU A 204 5.38 -30.74 -4.48
N TRP A 205 6.39 -30.05 -4.98
CA TRP A 205 6.41 -29.35 -6.26
C TRP A 205 7.43 -29.99 -7.18
N GLN A 206 7.23 -29.87 -8.50
CA GLN A 206 8.25 -30.33 -9.45
C GLN A 206 9.50 -29.46 -9.33
N LYS A 207 10.68 -30.07 -9.51
CA LYS A 207 11.97 -29.38 -9.40
C LYS A 207 12.03 -28.10 -10.23
N GLN A 208 11.57 -28.17 -11.49
CA GLN A 208 11.55 -27.03 -12.40
C GLN A 208 10.67 -25.87 -11.89
N THR A 209 9.58 -26.17 -11.22
CA THR A 209 8.66 -25.17 -10.66
C THR A 209 9.27 -24.50 -9.44
N SER A 210 9.92 -25.27 -8.57
CA SER A 210 10.67 -24.73 -7.43
C SER A 210 11.82 -23.82 -7.88
N GLU A 211 12.62 -24.26 -8.85
CA GLU A 211 13.71 -23.46 -9.44
C GLU A 211 13.17 -22.18 -10.10
N GLY A 212 12.05 -22.29 -10.81
CA GLY A 212 11.38 -21.15 -11.42
C GLY A 212 10.87 -20.12 -10.40
N LEU A 213 10.43 -20.55 -9.21
CA LEU A 213 10.03 -19.64 -8.13
C LEU A 213 11.25 -18.99 -7.46
N GLU A 214 12.31 -19.76 -7.24
CA GLU A 214 13.55 -19.31 -6.58
C GLU A 214 14.20 -18.13 -7.31
N GLU A 215 14.17 -18.11 -8.65
CA GLU A 215 14.61 -16.96 -9.47
C GLU A 215 13.96 -15.64 -9.02
N TYR A 216 12.66 -15.67 -8.72
CA TYR A 216 11.89 -14.50 -8.31
C TYR A 216 12.04 -14.15 -6.82
N CYS A 217 12.43 -15.11 -5.98
CA CYS A 217 12.76 -14.84 -4.57
C CYS A 217 13.99 -13.93 -4.44
N THR A 218 14.95 -14.02 -5.37
CA THR A 218 16.24 -13.28 -5.30
C THR A 218 16.09 -11.77 -5.19
N LEU A 219 15.06 -11.18 -5.81
CA LEU A 219 14.81 -9.75 -5.79
C LEU A 219 14.53 -9.22 -4.38
N ILE A 220 13.80 -10.01 -3.58
CA ILE A 220 13.30 -9.62 -2.25
C ILE A 220 14.05 -10.39 -1.15
N ASP A 221 15.26 -10.86 -1.46
CA ASP A 221 16.09 -11.49 -0.46
C ASP A 221 16.36 -10.50 0.70
N SER A 222 16.14 -11.00 1.92
CA SER A 222 16.26 -10.20 3.15
C SER A 222 17.71 -9.81 3.47
N SER A 223 18.70 -10.38 2.76
CA SER A 223 20.10 -10.05 2.96
C SER A 223 20.35 -8.54 2.80
N SER A 224 21.18 -8.01 3.71
CA SER A 224 21.52 -6.58 3.74
C SER A 224 20.31 -5.63 3.69
N SER A 225 19.19 -5.99 4.35
CA SER A 225 17.95 -5.19 4.39
C SER A 225 17.34 -4.96 2.99
N PHE A 226 17.11 -6.04 2.25
CA PHE A 226 16.48 -5.97 0.92
C PHE A 226 17.28 -5.16 -0.11
N ARG A 227 18.62 -5.27 -0.10
CA ARG A 227 19.51 -4.45 -0.94
C ARG A 227 19.16 -4.52 -2.42
N ALA A 228 18.92 -5.72 -2.96
CA ALA A 228 18.61 -5.92 -4.37
C ALA A 228 17.32 -5.19 -4.78
N TYR A 229 16.27 -5.31 -3.96
CA TYR A 229 15.02 -4.59 -4.14
C TYR A 229 15.21 -3.07 -4.05
N ARG A 230 15.93 -2.57 -3.04
CA ARG A 230 16.20 -1.14 -2.87
C ARG A 230 16.95 -0.55 -4.07
N ALA A 231 17.94 -1.27 -4.59
CA ALA A 231 18.67 -0.87 -5.79
C ALA A 231 17.72 -0.81 -7.01
N ALA A 232 16.91 -1.85 -7.21
CA ALA A 232 15.91 -1.86 -8.28
C ALA A 232 14.89 -0.71 -8.15
N LEU A 233 14.47 -0.37 -6.93
CA LEU A 233 13.54 0.73 -6.68
C LEU A 233 14.17 2.12 -6.89
N ALA A 234 15.47 2.26 -6.65
CA ALA A 234 16.20 3.49 -6.92
C ALA A 234 16.38 3.75 -8.42
N ASP A 235 16.65 2.69 -9.19
CA ASP A 235 16.94 2.78 -10.63
C ASP A 235 15.68 2.77 -11.52
N VAL A 236 14.52 2.38 -10.98
CA VAL A 236 13.28 2.26 -11.76
C VAL A 236 12.72 3.63 -12.13
N GLU A 237 12.33 3.80 -13.39
CA GLU A 237 11.59 4.97 -13.84
C GLU A 237 10.07 4.76 -13.70
N PRO A 238 9.28 5.82 -13.46
CA PRO A 238 7.82 5.70 -13.38
C PRO A 238 7.22 5.28 -14.73
N PRO A 239 6.04 4.63 -14.76
CA PRO A 239 5.21 4.28 -13.60
C PRO A 239 5.73 3.07 -12.82
N CYS A 240 5.51 3.07 -11.51
CA CYS A 240 5.94 2.01 -10.59
C CYS A 240 5.03 1.99 -9.35
N ILE A 241 4.73 0.79 -8.83
CA ILE A 241 4.04 0.61 -7.55
C ILE A 241 5.01 -0.06 -6.58
N PRO A 242 5.56 0.69 -5.61
CA PRO A 242 6.48 0.12 -4.64
C PRO A 242 5.74 -0.78 -3.63
N TYR A 243 6.45 -1.76 -3.08
CA TYR A 243 6.03 -2.42 -1.84
C TYR A 243 6.16 -1.46 -0.65
N LEU A 244 5.02 -1.03 -0.11
CA LEU A 244 4.98 -0.04 0.97
C LEU A 244 5.48 -0.59 2.31
N GLY A 245 5.44 -1.91 2.54
CA GLY A 245 5.93 -2.49 3.80
C GLY A 245 7.37 -2.10 4.13
N LEU A 246 8.24 -2.02 3.13
CA LEU A 246 9.63 -1.59 3.33
C LEU A 246 9.74 -0.08 3.64
N ILE A 247 8.95 0.74 2.94
CA ILE A 247 8.90 2.19 3.16
C ILE A 247 8.41 2.49 4.59
N LEU A 248 7.35 1.80 5.02
CA LEU A 248 6.81 1.92 6.38
C LEU A 248 7.80 1.45 7.43
N GLN A 249 8.52 0.36 7.18
CA GLN A 249 9.57 -0.13 8.07
C GLN A 249 10.68 0.91 8.25
N ASP A 250 11.15 1.54 7.18
CA ASP A 250 12.19 2.57 7.24
C ASP A 250 11.72 3.82 7.97
N LEU A 251 10.49 4.28 7.71
CA LEU A 251 9.91 5.42 8.41
C LEU A 251 9.73 5.16 9.89
N THR A 252 9.31 3.94 10.25
CA THR A 252 9.20 3.52 11.66
C THR A 252 10.57 3.50 12.32
N PHE A 253 11.59 2.99 11.65
CA PHE A 253 12.97 2.99 12.16
C PHE A 253 13.49 4.42 12.40
N VAL A 254 13.30 5.32 11.45
CA VAL A 254 13.67 6.74 11.60
C VAL A 254 12.88 7.41 12.73
N HIS A 255 11.58 7.09 12.86
CA HIS A 255 10.72 7.64 13.89
C HIS A 255 11.17 7.25 15.30
N LEU A 256 11.45 5.96 15.52
CA LEU A 256 11.86 5.40 16.81
C LEU A 256 13.33 5.74 17.15
N GLY A 257 14.20 5.80 16.14
CA GLY A 257 15.63 6.03 16.33
C GLY A 257 16.04 7.48 16.56
N ASN A 258 15.16 8.46 16.25
CA ASN A 258 15.51 9.89 16.31
C ASN A 258 14.45 10.68 17.09
N PRO A 259 14.83 11.55 18.05
CA PRO A 259 13.87 12.41 18.73
C PRO A 259 13.31 13.47 17.78
N ASP A 260 12.07 13.91 18.02
CA ASP A 260 11.45 15.00 17.24
C ASP A 260 12.10 16.36 17.51
N LEU A 261 12.69 16.53 18.70
CA LEU A 261 13.36 17.75 19.14
C LEU A 261 14.81 17.47 19.58
N ILE A 262 15.71 18.39 19.26
CA ILE A 262 17.08 18.45 19.80
C ILE A 262 17.25 19.86 20.40
N ASP A 263 17.60 19.94 21.69
CA ASP A 263 17.73 21.20 22.44
C ASP A 263 16.48 22.11 22.33
N GLY A 264 15.29 21.49 22.38
CA GLY A 264 14.00 22.18 22.25
C GLY A 264 13.68 22.69 20.84
N LYS A 265 14.52 22.41 19.84
CA LYS A 265 14.32 22.79 18.43
C LYS A 265 13.95 21.58 17.59
N VAL A 266 13.21 21.80 16.50
CA VAL A 266 12.84 20.75 15.55
C VAL A 266 14.09 20.05 15.01
N ASN A 267 14.12 18.72 15.11
CA ASN A 267 15.16 17.90 14.53
C ASN A 267 14.98 17.81 13.01
N PHE A 268 15.55 18.78 12.27
CA PHE A 268 15.49 18.80 10.81
C PHE A 268 16.22 17.61 10.16
N SER A 269 17.21 17.00 10.83
CA SER A 269 17.86 15.79 10.32
C SER A 269 16.86 14.62 10.24
N LYS A 270 16.03 14.44 11.28
CA LYS A 270 14.93 13.45 11.25
C LYS A 270 13.95 13.74 10.11
N ARG A 271 13.53 15.00 9.95
CA ARG A 271 12.59 15.40 8.88
C ARG A 271 13.16 15.16 7.49
N TRP A 272 14.45 15.42 7.30
CA TRP A 272 15.13 15.19 6.03
C TRP A 272 15.22 13.69 5.69
N GLN A 273 15.52 12.84 6.67
CA GLN A 273 15.51 11.38 6.47
C GLN A 273 14.11 10.87 6.08
N GLN A 274 13.07 11.32 6.78
CA GLN A 274 11.68 10.98 6.43
C GLN A 274 11.32 11.44 5.02
N PHE A 275 11.70 12.67 4.65
CA PHE A 275 11.49 13.21 3.31
C PHE A 275 12.14 12.34 2.23
N ASN A 276 13.42 11.97 2.38
CA ASN A 276 14.13 11.16 1.39
C ASN A 276 13.50 9.78 1.20
N ILE A 277 12.97 9.16 2.26
CA ILE A 277 12.26 7.88 2.16
C ILE A 277 10.97 8.03 1.33
N LEU A 278 10.24 9.13 1.53
CA LEU A 278 8.97 9.40 0.86
C LEU A 278 9.12 9.96 -0.56
N ASP A 279 10.28 10.50 -0.91
CA ASP A 279 10.49 11.16 -2.20
C ASP A 279 10.29 10.20 -3.39
N SER A 280 10.73 8.95 -3.24
CA SER A 280 10.49 7.90 -4.24
C SER A 280 9.00 7.64 -4.45
N MET A 281 8.23 7.53 -3.36
CA MET A 281 6.78 7.34 -3.42
C MET A 281 6.09 8.51 -4.13
N ARG A 282 6.47 9.75 -3.80
CA ARG A 282 5.92 10.96 -4.45
C ARG A 282 6.21 10.98 -5.95
N ARG A 283 7.43 10.63 -6.36
CA ARG A 283 7.81 10.52 -7.78
C ARG A 283 6.93 9.51 -8.52
N PHE A 284 6.68 8.34 -7.92
CA PHE A 284 5.87 7.29 -8.53
C PHE A 284 4.38 7.64 -8.66
N GLN A 285 3.85 8.51 -7.80
CA GLN A 285 2.47 9.00 -7.91
C GLN A 285 2.29 10.06 -9.01
N GLN A 286 3.35 10.60 -9.61
CA GLN A 286 3.24 11.64 -10.66
C GLN A 286 2.93 11.09 -12.05
N VAL A 287 3.33 9.85 -12.34
CA VAL A 287 3.15 9.22 -13.65
C VAL A 287 2.21 8.03 -13.50
N HIS A 288 1.12 8.06 -14.27
CA HIS A 288 0.04 7.09 -14.15
C HIS A 288 0.18 5.98 -15.19
N TYR A 289 -0.28 4.77 -14.85
CA TYR A 289 -0.37 3.66 -15.80
C TYR A 289 -1.41 3.92 -16.89
N GLU A 290 -1.06 3.66 -18.15
CA GLU A 290 -1.97 3.74 -19.30
C GLU A 290 -2.45 2.34 -19.72
N LEU A 291 -3.12 1.64 -18.81
CA LEU A 291 -3.62 0.28 -19.06
C LEU A 291 -5.13 0.30 -19.33
N LYS A 292 -5.60 -0.57 -20.23
CA LYS A 292 -7.03 -0.70 -20.51
C LYS A 292 -7.67 -1.63 -19.48
N ARG A 293 -8.76 -1.16 -18.89
CA ARG A 293 -9.58 -1.97 -17.98
C ARG A 293 -10.28 -3.09 -18.75
N ASN A 294 -10.30 -4.28 -18.15
CA ASN A 294 -11.05 -5.44 -18.60
C ASN A 294 -11.98 -5.89 -17.46
N ASP A 295 -13.27 -5.63 -17.62
CA ASP A 295 -14.26 -5.88 -16.57
C ASP A 295 -14.50 -7.36 -16.30
N ASP A 296 -14.29 -8.25 -17.28
CA ASP A 296 -14.43 -9.70 -17.07
C ASP A 296 -13.37 -10.22 -16.09
N ILE A 297 -12.12 -9.78 -16.26
CA ILE A 297 -11.01 -10.14 -15.36
C ILE A 297 -11.20 -9.50 -13.98
N VAL A 298 -11.64 -8.25 -13.92
CA VAL A 298 -11.89 -7.58 -12.64
C VAL A 298 -13.03 -8.26 -11.89
N ALA A 299 -14.12 -8.62 -12.57
CA ALA A 299 -15.21 -9.39 -12.00
C ALA A 299 -14.75 -10.79 -11.54
N PHE A 300 -13.82 -11.42 -12.26
CA PHE A 300 -13.22 -12.69 -11.84
C PHE A 300 -12.43 -12.57 -10.52
N PHE A 301 -11.74 -11.46 -10.27
CA PHE A 301 -11.06 -11.25 -8.99
C PHE A 301 -12.03 -11.12 -7.82
N ASN A 302 -13.23 -10.57 -8.05
CA ASN A 302 -14.28 -10.40 -7.06
C ASN A 302 -13.77 -9.76 -5.75
N ASP A 303 -13.08 -8.62 -5.87
CA ASP A 303 -12.42 -7.91 -4.76
C ASP A 303 -11.48 -8.77 -3.90
N PHE A 304 -11.05 -9.92 -4.42
CA PHE A 304 -10.33 -10.95 -3.69
C PHE A 304 -11.07 -11.46 -2.45
N SER A 305 -12.38 -11.24 -2.30
CA SER A 305 -13.10 -11.56 -1.06
C SER A 305 -13.26 -13.06 -0.78
N ASP A 306 -13.16 -13.88 -1.82
CA ASP A 306 -13.42 -15.32 -1.75
C ASP A 306 -12.17 -16.12 -1.35
N HIS A 307 -11.55 -15.75 -0.24
CA HIS A 307 -10.39 -16.44 0.29
C HIS A 307 -10.70 -17.16 1.61
N LEU A 308 -9.89 -18.16 1.94
CA LEU A 308 -9.93 -18.88 3.19
C LEU A 308 -9.15 -18.11 4.27
N ALA A 309 -9.51 -18.34 5.53
CA ALA A 309 -8.72 -17.90 6.69
C ALA A 309 -7.42 -18.72 6.81
N GLU A 310 -6.41 -18.17 7.51
CA GLU A 310 -5.09 -18.80 7.66
C GLU A 310 -5.18 -20.21 8.29
N GLU A 311 -6.03 -20.40 9.28
CA GLU A 311 -6.25 -21.70 9.93
C GLU A 311 -6.79 -22.73 8.94
N ALA A 312 -7.79 -22.35 8.13
CA ALA A 312 -8.39 -23.23 7.13
C ALA A 312 -7.39 -23.58 6.01
N LEU A 313 -6.56 -22.61 5.58
CA LEU A 313 -5.47 -22.87 4.64
C LEU A 313 -4.48 -23.90 5.21
N TRP A 314 -4.11 -23.75 6.47
CA TRP A 314 -3.21 -24.68 7.14
C TRP A 314 -3.79 -26.09 7.27
N GLU A 315 -5.05 -26.20 7.69
CA GLU A 315 -5.76 -27.47 7.81
C GLU A 315 -5.88 -28.21 6.48
N LEU A 316 -6.26 -27.51 5.41
CA LEU A 316 -6.29 -28.08 4.05
C LEU A 316 -4.91 -28.53 3.61
N SER A 317 -3.86 -27.76 3.91
CA SER A 317 -2.50 -28.19 3.63
C SER A 317 -2.17 -29.51 4.32
N LEU A 318 -2.50 -29.64 5.62
CA LEU A 318 -2.27 -30.87 6.39
C LEU A 318 -3.07 -32.05 5.84
N LYS A 319 -4.28 -31.81 5.33
CA LYS A 319 -5.09 -32.84 4.68
C LYS A 319 -4.45 -33.33 3.37
N ILE A 320 -3.90 -32.42 2.57
CA ILE A 320 -3.20 -32.75 1.31
C ILE A 320 -1.90 -33.52 1.59
N LYS A 321 -1.13 -33.07 2.58
CA LYS A 321 0.12 -33.70 2.99
C LYS A 321 0.14 -33.80 4.51
N PRO A 322 -0.16 -34.97 5.11
CA PRO A 322 -0.08 -35.14 6.56
C PRO A 322 1.33 -34.92 7.11
N ARG A 323 1.47 -34.58 8.39
CA ARG A 323 2.78 -34.59 9.06
C ARG A 323 3.27 -36.03 9.17
N ASN A 324 4.53 -36.28 8.83
CA ASN A 324 5.17 -37.57 9.09
C ASN A 324 5.29 -37.76 10.61
N ILE A 325 4.28 -38.38 11.23
CA ILE A 325 4.35 -38.82 12.62
C ILE A 325 5.07 -40.17 12.60
N THR A 326 6.39 -40.15 12.71
CA THR A 326 7.13 -41.37 13.04
C THR A 326 6.74 -41.74 14.49
N ARG A 327 5.74 -42.61 14.67
CA ARG A 327 5.45 -43.23 15.97
C ARG A 327 6.72 -43.95 16.40
N ARG A 328 7.47 -43.39 17.35
CA ARG A 328 8.42 -44.17 18.15
C ARG A 328 7.57 -45.23 18.86
N ARG A 329 7.57 -46.46 18.34
CA ARG A 329 7.16 -47.65 19.08
C ARG A 329 8.07 -47.70 20.29
N THR A 330 7.57 -47.33 21.46
CA THR A 330 8.18 -47.72 22.72
C THR A 330 7.92 -49.20 22.87
N GLU A 331 8.86 -50.03 22.39
CA GLU A 331 9.04 -51.39 22.89
C GLU A 331 9.45 -51.26 24.36
N ARG A 332 8.46 -51.26 25.26
CA ARG A 332 8.67 -51.78 26.61
C ARG A 332 8.44 -53.28 26.50
N ASP A 333 9.52 -54.00 26.21
CA ASP A 333 9.57 -55.43 26.46
C ASP A 333 9.26 -55.66 27.93
N GLU A 334 8.16 -56.37 28.16
CA GLU A 334 7.93 -57.13 29.38
C GLU A 334 9.11 -58.10 29.55
N LYS A 335 9.96 -57.84 30.53
CA LYS A 335 10.84 -58.88 31.08
C LYS A 335 10.16 -59.44 32.32
N THR A 336 9.62 -60.63 32.11
CA THR A 336 9.44 -61.69 33.11
C THR A 336 10.71 -61.98 33.90
#